data_AF-G5F3Z1-F1
#
_entry.id   AF-G5F3Z1-F1
#
_cell.length_a   1.000
_cell.length_b   1.000
_cell.length_c   1.000
_cell.angle_alpha   90.00
_cell.angle_beta   90.00
_cell.angle_gamma   90.00
#
_symmetry.space_group_name_H-M   'P 1'
#
loop_
_entity.id
_entity.type
_entity.pdbx_description
1 polymer ?
#
loop_
_entity_poly.entity_id
_entity_poly.type
_entity_poly.pdbx_seq_one_letter_code
_entity_poly.pdbx_strand_id
1 'polypeptide(L)'
;MRRTDAFAEKVFSGNPAAIYIVDSWLDDRLMQGIATETALGVRPVEAWAGCDLLCVLGSEEEVRSLEPGLDACEGLDGLLRHVTATASEYGCVSRSFAPKRRSRWLWVLAAAPRAFACVSSMRINARKAL
;
A
#
# COMPACT_ATOMS: atom_id res chain seq x y z
N MET A 1 -24.79 20.21 -14.57
CA MET A 1 -23.42 20.12 -15.12
C MET A 1 -22.46 20.27 -13.94
N ARG A 2 -21.91 19.16 -13.42
CA ARG A 2 -20.89 19.24 -12.34
C ARG A 2 -19.53 19.30 -13.01
N ARG A 3 -18.85 20.42 -12.82
CA ARG A 3 -17.45 20.63 -13.18
C ARG A 3 -16.62 20.12 -12.02
N THR A 4 -15.79 19.11 -12.27
CA THR A 4 -14.81 18.59 -11.30
C THR A 4 -13.45 18.99 -11.84
N ASP A 5 -12.85 20.02 -11.25
CA ASP A 5 -11.52 20.46 -11.63
C ASP A 5 -10.48 19.58 -10.93
N ALA A 6 -9.59 18.93 -11.69
CA ALA A 6 -8.39 18.27 -11.18
C ALA A 6 -7.21 19.22 -11.40
N PHE A 7 -6.84 19.97 -10.36
CA PHE A 7 -5.73 20.93 -10.44
C PHE A 7 -4.41 20.20 -10.18
N ALA A 8 -3.50 20.28 -11.16
CA ALA A 8 -2.11 19.88 -11.06
C ALA A 8 -1.25 21.13 -11.34
N GLU A 9 -0.27 21.44 -10.47
CA GLU A 9 0.61 22.62 -10.65
C GLU A 9 1.47 22.54 -11.91
N LYS A 10 1.71 21.33 -12.43
CA LYS A 10 2.46 21.06 -13.66
C LYS A 10 1.82 19.88 -14.41
N VAL A 11 1.93 19.91 -15.74
CA VAL A 11 1.46 18.81 -16.61
C VAL A 11 2.18 17.52 -16.19
N PHE A 12 1.41 16.48 -15.88
CA PHE A 12 1.88 15.20 -15.31
C PHE A 12 2.47 15.29 -13.88
N SER A 13 2.17 16.33 -13.09
CA SER A 13 2.55 16.38 -11.66
C SER A 13 1.31 16.27 -10.77
N GLY A 14 1.16 15.15 -10.08
CA GLY A 14 0.04 14.87 -9.19
C GLY A 14 -0.17 13.36 -9.08
N ASN A 15 -1.18 12.93 -8.32
CA ASN A 15 -1.60 11.53 -8.33
C ASN A 15 -2.07 11.17 -9.76
N PRO A 16 -1.41 10.23 -10.46
CA PRO A 16 -1.84 9.79 -11.79
C PRO A 16 -3.16 9.01 -11.65
N ALA A 17 -4.27 9.73 -11.55
CA ALA A 17 -5.60 9.15 -11.47
C ALA A 17 -6.08 8.80 -12.87
N ALA A 18 -6.19 7.50 -13.16
CA ALA A 18 -6.88 7.02 -14.35
C ALA A 18 -8.40 7.20 -14.16
N ILE A 19 -9.05 7.83 -15.13
CA ILE A 19 -10.51 7.96 -15.16
C ILE A 19 -11.08 6.76 -15.93
N TYR A 20 -11.83 5.90 -15.24
CA TYR A 20 -12.58 4.82 -15.86
C TYR A 20 -14.06 5.21 -15.93
N ILE A 21 -14.66 5.09 -17.12
CA ILE A 21 -16.11 5.19 -17.29
C ILE A 21 -16.66 3.79 -17.07
N VAL A 22 -17.52 3.64 -16.07
CA VAL A 22 -18.14 2.37 -15.68
C VAL A 22 -19.66 2.51 -15.72
N ASP A 23 -20.37 1.44 -16.09
CA ASP A 23 -21.84 1.44 -16.20
C ASP A 23 -22.55 1.50 -14.83
N SER A 24 -21.84 1.15 -13.76
CA SER A 24 -22.31 1.21 -12.38
C SER A 24 -21.14 1.48 -11.42
N TRP A 25 -21.44 2.01 -10.24
CA TRP A 25 -20.44 2.19 -9.18
C TRP A 25 -19.76 0.85 -8.82
N LEU A 26 -18.43 0.89 -8.69
CA LEU A 26 -17.64 -0.26 -8.26
C LEU A 26 -17.82 -0.49 -6.75
N ASP A 27 -17.71 -1.75 -6.33
CA ASP A 27 -17.70 -2.12 -4.92
C ASP A 27 -16.55 -1.43 -4.16
N ASP A 28 -16.81 -1.02 -2.91
CA ASP A 28 -15.84 -0.29 -2.09
C ASP A 28 -14.52 -1.04 -1.89
N ARG A 29 -14.55 -2.38 -1.79
CA ARG A 29 -13.33 -3.19 -1.66
C ARG A 29 -12.54 -3.21 -2.96
N LEU A 30 -13.23 -3.30 -4.09
CA LEU A 30 -12.58 -3.20 -5.40
C LEU A 30 -11.97 -1.82 -5.61
N MET A 31 -12.68 -0.75 -5.23
CA MET A 31 -12.16 0.62 -5.27
C MET A 31 -10.91 0.78 -4.38
N GLN A 32 -10.94 0.26 -3.15
CA GLN A 32 -9.76 0.28 -2.27
C GLN A 32 -8.60 -0.55 -2.84
N GLY A 33 -8.91 -1.65 -3.51
CA GLY A 33 -7.92 -2.46 -4.19
C GLY A 33 -7.17 -1.70 -5.27
N ILE A 34 -7.93 -1.11 -6.20
CA ILE A 34 -7.39 -0.29 -7.29
C ILE A 34 -6.56 0.86 -6.73
N ALA A 35 -7.03 1.51 -5.67
CA ALA A 35 -6.31 2.61 -5.03
C ALA A 35 -5.01 2.13 -4.35
N THR A 36 -5.01 0.94 -3.74
CA THR A 36 -3.82 0.30 -3.16
C THR A 36 -2.78 -0.06 -4.22
N GLU A 37 -3.19 -0.70 -5.30
CA GLU A 37 -2.31 -1.05 -6.43
C GLU A 37 -1.68 0.22 -7.03
N THR A 38 -2.50 1.25 -7.25
CA THR A 38 -2.04 2.53 -7.80
C THR A 38 -1.04 3.22 -6.89
N ALA A 39 -1.29 3.24 -5.57
CA ALA A 39 -0.43 3.93 -4.62
C ALA A 39 0.91 3.21 -4.38
N LEU A 40 0.92 1.87 -4.44
CA LEU A 40 2.14 1.08 -4.31
C LEU A 40 2.91 0.96 -5.63
N GLY A 41 2.25 1.12 -6.78
CA GLY A 41 2.83 0.87 -8.10
C GLY A 41 3.07 -0.63 -8.40
N VAL A 42 2.60 -1.50 -7.50
CA VAL A 42 2.67 -2.96 -7.61
C VAL A 42 1.36 -3.55 -7.10
N ARG A 43 0.94 -4.68 -7.66
CA ARG A 43 -0.24 -5.41 -7.22
C ARG A 43 0.10 -6.35 -6.06
N PRO A 44 -0.44 -6.13 -4.85
CA PRO A 44 -0.25 -7.07 -3.75
C PRO A 44 -0.87 -8.43 -4.07
N VAL A 45 -0.22 -9.50 -3.61
CA VAL A 45 -0.78 -10.86 -3.59
C VAL A 45 -1.93 -10.94 -2.58
N GLU A 46 -1.77 -10.26 -1.44
CA GLU A 46 -2.81 -10.09 -0.43
C GLU A 46 -2.71 -8.71 0.21
N ALA A 47 -3.84 -8.16 0.64
CA ALA A 47 -3.87 -6.96 1.46
C ALA A 47 -4.75 -7.15 2.68
N TRP A 48 -4.29 -6.64 3.82
CA TRP A 48 -4.96 -6.74 5.11
C TRP A 48 -5.07 -5.33 5.72
N ALA A 49 -6.29 -4.89 5.99
CA ALA A 49 -6.58 -3.55 6.52
C ALA A 49 -7.03 -3.64 7.99
N GLY A 50 -6.33 -2.92 8.86
CA GLY A 50 -6.66 -2.71 10.27
C GLY A 50 -6.29 -1.27 10.67
N CYS A 51 -5.62 -1.10 11.82
CA CYS A 51 -5.02 0.19 12.17
C CYS A 51 -3.94 0.63 11.16
N ASP A 52 -3.30 -0.34 10.51
CA ASP A 52 -2.32 -0.18 9.43
C ASP A 52 -2.75 -1.01 8.22
N LEU A 53 -2.19 -0.70 7.05
CA LEU A 53 -2.36 -1.49 5.83
C LEU A 53 -1.14 -2.41 5.67
N LEU A 54 -1.35 -3.72 5.61
CA LEU A 54 -0.32 -4.72 5.36
C LEU A 54 -0.54 -5.38 3.99
N CYS A 55 0.42 -5.20 3.09
CA CYS A 55 0.42 -5.77 1.75
C CYS A 55 1.50 -6.85 1.63
N VAL A 56 1.09 -8.04 1.18
CA VAL A 56 2.01 -9.14 0.83
C VAL A 56 2.34 -9.03 -0.65
N LEU A 57 3.62 -8.93 -1.00
CA LEU A 57 4.13 -8.83 -2.36
C LEU A 57 4.63 -10.19 -2.86
N GLY A 58 4.87 -10.30 -4.16
CA GLY A 58 5.27 -11.55 -4.81
C GLY A 58 6.73 -11.92 -4.55
N SER A 59 7.59 -10.95 -4.30
CA SER A 59 9.02 -11.20 -4.10
C SER A 59 9.72 -10.25 -3.13
N GLU A 60 10.88 -10.70 -2.64
CA GLU A 60 11.80 -9.91 -1.82
C GLU A 60 12.35 -8.71 -2.59
N GLU A 61 12.57 -8.85 -3.90
CA GLU A 61 13.03 -7.77 -4.77
C GLU A 61 11.99 -6.66 -4.87
N GLU A 62 10.72 -6.99 -5.08
CA GLU A 62 9.62 -6.02 -5.10
C GLU A 62 9.57 -5.23 -3.80
N VAL A 63 9.70 -5.88 -2.64
CA VAL A 63 9.75 -5.18 -1.35
C VAL A 63 10.94 -4.20 -1.31
N ARG A 64 12.12 -4.62 -1.75
CA ARG A 64 13.35 -3.81 -1.69
C ARG A 64 13.33 -2.62 -2.63
N SER A 65 12.85 -2.79 -3.86
CA SER A 65 12.83 -1.77 -4.89
C SER A 65 11.61 -0.86 -4.81
N LEU A 66 10.61 -1.19 -3.97
CA LEU A 66 9.37 -0.44 -3.90
C LEU A 66 9.59 1.05 -3.55
N GLU A 67 9.04 1.92 -4.39
CA GLU A 67 8.93 3.35 -4.17
C GLU A 67 7.45 3.76 -4.27
N PRO A 68 6.69 3.70 -3.16
CA PRO A 68 5.27 4.01 -3.20
C PRO A 68 5.05 5.51 -3.40
N GLY A 69 4.01 5.86 -4.14
CA GLY A 69 3.53 7.24 -4.26
C GLY A 69 2.94 7.69 -2.93
N LEU A 70 3.74 8.39 -2.12
CA LEU A 70 3.37 8.74 -0.74
C LEU A 70 2.11 9.62 -0.67
N ASP A 71 1.92 10.52 -1.63
CA ASP A 71 0.73 11.39 -1.72
C ASP A 71 -0.53 10.56 -2.00
N ALA A 72 -0.45 9.61 -2.93
CA ALA A 72 -1.52 8.65 -3.20
C ALA A 72 -1.79 7.78 -1.96
N CYS A 73 -0.78 7.57 -1.11
CA CYS A 73 -0.95 6.82 0.11
C CYS A 73 -1.67 7.59 1.24
N GLU A 74 -1.81 8.91 1.19
CA GLU A 74 -2.58 9.61 2.23
C GLU A 74 -4.07 9.22 2.21
N GLY A 75 -4.60 8.86 1.04
CA GLY A 75 -6.02 8.55 0.85
C GLY A 75 -6.47 7.15 1.26
N LEU A 76 -5.57 6.17 1.39
CA LEU A 76 -5.98 4.81 1.78
C LEU A 76 -6.06 4.62 3.29
N ASP A 77 -6.81 3.60 3.70
CA ASP A 77 -7.01 3.22 5.09
C ASP A 77 -5.69 2.84 5.80
N GLY A 78 -5.69 2.99 7.13
CA GLY A 78 -4.53 2.72 7.99
C GLY A 78 -3.57 3.90 8.17
N LEU A 79 -2.74 3.83 9.22
CA LEU A 79 -1.75 4.85 9.58
C LEU A 79 -0.41 4.62 8.86
N LEU A 80 0.04 3.37 8.82
CA LEU A 80 1.24 2.92 8.15
C LEU A 80 0.92 1.99 6.97
N ARG A 81 1.85 1.91 6.03
CA ARG A 81 1.92 0.88 4.98
C ARG A 81 3.03 -0.08 5.29
N HIS A 82 2.69 -1.32 5.60
CA HIS A 82 3.63 -2.40 5.68
C HIS A 82 3.59 -3.17 4.36
N VAL A 83 4.76 -3.40 3.77
CA VAL A 83 4.91 -4.32 2.64
C VAL A 83 5.82 -5.45 3.07
N THR A 84 5.48 -6.68 2.69
CA THR A 84 6.27 -7.86 3.06
C THR A 84 6.24 -8.92 1.98
N ALA A 85 7.27 -9.76 1.92
CA ALA A 85 7.32 -10.93 1.06
C ALA A 85 8.12 -12.04 1.75
N THR A 86 7.93 -13.27 1.31
CA THR A 86 8.80 -14.39 1.68
C THR A 86 10.22 -14.14 1.16
N ALA A 87 11.22 -14.40 2.00
CA ALA A 87 12.63 -14.20 1.70
C ALA A 87 13.39 -15.52 1.76
N SER A 88 14.40 -15.69 0.91
CA SER A 88 15.17 -16.95 0.82
C SER A 88 16.11 -17.15 2.02
N GLU A 89 16.72 -16.08 2.53
CA GLU A 89 17.69 -16.16 3.64
C GLU A 89 17.06 -15.98 5.04
N TYR A 90 16.07 -15.09 5.20
CA TYR A 90 15.58 -14.64 6.51
C TYR A 90 14.11 -15.03 6.81
N GLY A 91 13.48 -15.83 5.95
CA GLY A 91 12.06 -16.25 6.06
C GLY A 91 11.07 -15.19 5.54
N CYS A 92 11.28 -13.91 5.86
CA CYS A 92 10.56 -12.79 5.23
C CYS A 92 11.36 -11.49 5.25
N VAL A 93 11.05 -10.61 4.30
CA VAL A 93 11.50 -9.22 4.26
C VAL A 93 10.30 -8.29 4.45
N SER A 94 10.48 -7.14 5.08
CA SER A 94 9.42 -6.14 5.20
C SER A 94 9.94 -4.71 5.20
N ARG A 95 9.14 -3.77 4.69
CA ARG A 95 9.36 -2.32 4.81
C ARG A 95 8.08 -1.64 5.29
N SER A 96 8.24 -0.50 5.95
CA SER A 96 7.13 0.29 6.48
C SER A 96 7.22 1.73 6.00
N PHE A 97 6.11 2.28 5.52
CA PHE A 97 5.98 3.66 5.06
C PHE A 97 4.95 4.38 5.92
N ALA A 98 5.21 5.63 6.27
CA ALA A 98 4.37 6.42 7.16
C ALA A 98 3.85 7.69 6.44
N PRO A 99 3.07 7.58 5.35
CA PRO A 99 2.66 8.72 4.52
C PRO A 99 1.90 9.79 5.33
N LYS A 100 1.08 9.38 6.30
CA LYS A 100 0.30 10.27 7.17
C LYS A 100 1.11 10.91 8.32
N ARG A 101 2.41 10.61 8.43
CA ARG A 101 3.32 11.20 9.44
C ARG A 101 4.50 11.83 8.72
N ARG A 102 4.80 13.11 8.99
CA ARG A 102 5.88 13.91 8.33
C ARG A 102 7.32 13.35 8.49
N SER A 103 7.52 12.17 9.05
CA SER A 103 8.81 11.52 9.19
C SER A 103 9.09 10.63 7.97
N ARG A 104 9.81 11.18 6.98
CA ARG A 104 10.20 10.52 5.72
C ARG A 104 11.13 9.30 5.90
N TRP A 105 11.56 9.01 7.13
CA TRP A 105 12.53 7.96 7.43
C TRP A 105 12.07 7.14 8.63
N LEU A 106 11.39 6.01 8.37
CA LEU A 106 11.38 4.89 9.30
C LEU A 106 12.10 3.73 8.63
N TRP A 107 13.42 3.68 8.81
CA TRP A 107 14.21 2.49 8.47
C TRP A 107 13.79 1.37 9.42
N VAL A 108 12.87 0.50 8.97
CA VAL A 108 12.64 -0.77 9.66
C VAL A 108 13.59 -1.79 9.05
N LEU A 109 14.75 -1.95 9.69
CA LEU A 109 15.53 -3.18 9.57
C LEU A 109 14.66 -4.32 10.08
N ALA A 110 14.17 -5.16 9.18
CA ALA A 110 13.59 -6.45 9.55
C ALA A 110 14.44 -7.58 8.95
N ALA A 111 15.69 -7.68 9.40
CA ALA A 111 16.38 -8.96 9.49
C ALA A 111 16.19 -9.46 10.93
N ALA A 112 14.96 -9.86 11.26
CA ALA A 112 14.67 -10.52 12.53
C ALA A 112 13.85 -11.77 12.22
N PRO A 113 14.27 -12.98 12.65
CA PRO A 113 13.56 -14.24 12.40
C PRO A 113 12.14 -14.32 13.02
N ARG A 114 11.63 -13.21 13.59
CA ARG A 114 10.29 -13.06 14.18
C ARG A 114 9.33 -12.21 13.35
N ALA A 115 9.71 -11.71 12.17
CA ALA A 115 8.81 -10.91 11.35
C ALA A 115 7.56 -11.70 10.88
N PHE A 116 7.65 -13.04 10.79
CA PHE A 116 6.48 -13.92 10.60
C PHE A 116 5.44 -13.80 11.74
N ALA A 117 5.88 -13.55 12.98
CA ALA A 117 5.00 -13.33 14.12
C ALA A 117 4.32 -11.94 14.09
N CYS A 118 4.94 -10.95 13.44
CA CYS A 118 4.34 -9.62 13.25
C CYS A 118 3.25 -9.67 12.18
N VAL A 119 3.51 -10.35 11.05
CA VAL A 119 2.53 -10.58 9.98
C VAL A 119 1.35 -11.41 10.48
N SER A 120 1.59 -12.49 11.25
CA SER A 120 0.51 -13.30 11.81
C SER A 120 -0.30 -12.55 12.88
N SER A 121 0.35 -11.76 13.75
CA SER A 121 -0.35 -10.93 14.74
C SER A 121 -1.17 -9.80 14.10
N MET A 122 -0.65 -9.14 13.07
CA MET A 122 -1.39 -8.13 12.29
C MET A 122 -2.59 -8.73 11.56
N ARG A 123 -2.48 -9.96 11.02
CA ARG A 123 -3.60 -10.68 10.41
C ARG A 123 -4.74 -10.97 11.39
N ILE A 124 -4.45 -11.23 12.67
CA ILE A 124 -5.47 -11.62 13.67
C ILE A 124 -6.49 -10.50 13.91
N ASN A 125 -6.09 -9.23 13.81
CA ASN A 125 -6.97 -8.07 14.04
C ASN A 125 -7.29 -7.27 12.76
N ALA A 126 -6.85 -7.74 11.59
CA ALA A 126 -7.06 -7.07 10.30
C ALA A 126 -8.10 -7.81 9.45
N ARG A 127 -8.83 -7.06 8.63
CA ARG A 127 -9.77 -7.60 7.65
C ARG A 127 -9.05 -7.76 6.31
N LYS A 128 -9.29 -8.87 5.61
CA LYS A 128 -8.77 -9.03 4.25
C LYS A 128 -9.42 -7.98 3.34
N ALA A 129 -8.57 -7.17 2.71
CA ALA A 129 -8.97 -6.09 1.80
C ALA A 129 -8.97 -6.56 0.34
N LEU A 130 -8.06 -7.46 -0.01
CA LEU A 130 -7.93 -8.13 -1.31
C LEU A 130 -7.49 -9.58 -1.12
#